data_AF-A0A3C1H5C0-F1
#
_entry.id   AF-A0A3C1H5C0-F1
#
_cell.length_a   1.000
_cell.length_b   1.000
_cell.length_c   1.000
_cell.angle_alpha   90.00
_cell.angle_beta   90.00
_cell.angle_gamma   90.00
#
_symmetry.space_group_name_H-M   'P 1'
#
loop_
_entity.id
_entity.type
_entity.pdbx_description
1 polymer ?
#
loop_
_entity_poly.entity_id
_entity_poly.type
_entity_poly.pdbx_seq_one_letter_code
_entity_poly.pdbx_strand_id
1 'polypeptide(L)'
;MSKFSEKVTQDLLNRLQMQFNVSPDEASDKQIYLALSAVVMDLMKAKRQKFMNHVNSTGQKQIFYLSMEFLMGRSLKTSLYNLDLADDIAKFLKKFDIKLDRIYDYEPDAGLGNGGLGRLAACYLDGLATTGYPATGHSICYEYGIFKQKLEEGWQTELPDNWLPGGEVWLDPRPEQSIEVHFEGDLEEYWDQQYHHVSHVNYSTVTAIPYDMYVSGYNSNAVSVLRLWSAKAPSFDMAMFNQGDYSKALAQNSIANAISKVLYPNDNHLEGKSLRLRQQYFLCAAAVGDIVNNHMAVYGTLDNLAEKVAIHINDTHPTLAIPELMRILLDDCGYGWDKAWDITTKVFAYTNHTVMAEALEKWDVNLVRRVIPRIFSIIVEINNRYCAEVFARTNDSALTTKMSIIQDNLIHMATLCVAASHNVNGVSKLHSEIIKDAVFHNEYCYTPEKFTNVTNGIAYRRWLYQSNPGLTKLLHDTIGGGFLKNAAELEKFRAFQDDADVLEKLMAVKRANKSEFAKYVKAKSGIVLNPDSVFDVQVKRLH
;
A
#
# COMPACT_ATOMS: atom_id res chain seq x y z
N MET A 1 -13.67 7.35 -32.68
CA MET A 1 -13.70 7.68 -31.24
C MET A 1 -15.01 7.15 -30.68
N SER A 2 -14.98 6.49 -29.54
CA SER A 2 -16.21 6.08 -28.85
C SER A 2 -16.92 7.31 -28.26
N LYS A 3 -18.25 7.26 -28.04
CA LYS A 3 -18.99 8.33 -27.32
C LYS A 3 -18.38 8.65 -25.95
N PHE A 4 -17.79 7.65 -25.30
CA PHE A 4 -17.09 7.80 -24.04
C PHE A 4 -15.81 8.64 -24.20
N SER A 5 -14.98 8.34 -25.21
CA SER A 5 -13.76 9.11 -25.50
C SER A 5 -14.04 10.57 -25.88
N GLU A 6 -15.14 10.85 -26.60
CA GLU A 6 -15.55 12.21 -26.95
C GLU A 6 -15.85 13.05 -25.71
N LYS A 7 -16.55 12.46 -24.74
CA LYS A 7 -16.81 13.10 -23.45
C LYS A 7 -15.50 13.44 -22.74
N VAL A 8 -14.54 12.51 -22.66
CA VAL A 8 -13.25 12.76 -21.99
C VAL A 8 -12.49 13.90 -22.66
N THR A 9 -12.50 13.97 -23.99
CA THR A 9 -11.84 15.08 -24.70
C THR A 9 -12.54 16.42 -24.47
N GLN A 10 -13.87 16.44 -24.37
CA GLN A 10 -14.60 17.66 -24.04
C GLN A 10 -14.33 18.10 -22.59
N ASP A 11 -14.28 17.16 -21.66
CA ASP A 11 -13.96 17.44 -20.26
C ASP A 11 -12.53 17.99 -20.11
N LEU A 12 -11.58 17.50 -20.93
CA LEU A 12 -10.21 18.05 -21.01
C LEU A 12 -10.21 19.50 -21.51
N LEU A 13 -10.93 19.81 -22.59
CA LEU A 13 -11.06 21.18 -23.10
C LEU A 13 -11.64 22.12 -22.04
N ASN A 14 -12.72 21.71 -21.40
CA ASN A 14 -13.37 22.47 -20.35
C ASN A 14 -12.43 22.70 -19.16
N ARG A 15 -11.64 21.70 -18.77
CA ARG A 15 -10.67 21.83 -17.67
C ARG A 15 -9.55 22.80 -17.99
N LEU A 16 -8.99 22.74 -19.20
CA LEU A 16 -7.95 23.68 -19.65
C LEU A 16 -8.45 25.12 -19.60
N GLN A 17 -9.68 25.34 -20.06
CA GLN A 17 -10.31 26.65 -19.99
C GLN A 17 -10.57 27.10 -18.55
N MET A 18 -11.19 26.28 -17.71
CA MET A 18 -11.60 26.68 -16.35
C MET A 18 -10.42 26.82 -15.39
N GLN A 19 -9.42 25.94 -15.49
CA GLN A 19 -8.31 25.90 -14.54
C GLN A 19 -7.14 26.79 -14.95
N PHE A 20 -6.90 26.92 -16.25
CA PHE A 20 -5.71 27.58 -16.77
C PHE A 20 -6.01 28.73 -17.73
N ASN A 21 -7.27 28.90 -18.16
CA ASN A 21 -7.70 29.90 -19.13
C ASN A 21 -6.89 29.85 -20.44
N VAL A 22 -6.66 28.64 -20.95
CA VAL A 22 -5.93 28.39 -22.21
C VAL A 22 -6.69 27.43 -23.11
N SER A 23 -6.47 27.54 -24.41
CA SER A 23 -6.83 26.51 -25.39
C SER A 23 -5.75 25.42 -25.48
N PRO A 24 -6.03 24.25 -26.08
CA PRO A 24 -5.01 23.20 -26.26
C PRO A 24 -3.78 23.65 -27.04
N ASP A 25 -3.95 24.53 -28.03
CA ASP A 25 -2.85 25.07 -28.84
C ASP A 25 -1.89 25.99 -28.06
N GLU A 26 -2.37 26.57 -26.96
CA GLU A 26 -1.62 27.49 -26.10
C GLU A 26 -1.11 26.83 -24.81
N ALA A 27 -1.68 25.68 -24.45
CA ALA A 27 -1.39 24.99 -23.22
C ALA A 27 0.02 24.38 -23.24
N SER A 28 0.79 24.62 -22.17
CA SER A 28 2.03 23.87 -21.93
C SER A 28 1.74 22.39 -21.66
N ASP A 29 2.69 21.51 -21.98
CA ASP A 29 2.60 20.07 -21.69
C ASP A 29 2.29 19.80 -20.19
N LYS A 30 2.78 20.64 -19.28
CA LYS A 30 2.45 20.57 -17.83
C LYS A 30 0.97 20.85 -17.56
N GLN A 31 0.37 21.85 -18.21
CA GLN A 31 -1.05 22.18 -18.06
C GLN A 31 -1.92 21.05 -18.63
N ILE A 32 -1.53 20.49 -19.79
CA ILE A 32 -2.19 19.32 -20.38
C ILE A 32 -2.13 18.13 -19.42
N TYR A 33 -0.96 17.85 -18.83
CA TYR A 33 -0.78 16.79 -17.83
C TYR A 33 -1.74 16.96 -16.65
N LEU A 34 -1.75 18.13 -16.01
CA LEU A 34 -2.58 18.38 -14.83
C LEU A 34 -4.09 18.30 -15.17
N ALA A 35 -4.50 18.91 -16.28
CA ALA A 35 -5.89 18.90 -16.71
C ALA A 35 -6.37 17.49 -17.06
N LEU A 36 -5.57 16.73 -17.81
CA LEU A 36 -5.90 15.35 -18.19
C LEU A 36 -5.95 14.42 -16.98
N SER A 37 -4.98 14.54 -16.06
CA SER A 37 -4.95 13.74 -14.83
C SER A 37 -6.18 14.01 -13.96
N ALA A 38 -6.59 15.27 -13.81
CA ALA A 38 -7.81 15.65 -13.09
C ALA A 38 -9.08 15.07 -13.74
N VAL A 39 -9.19 15.11 -15.08
CA VAL A 39 -10.32 14.49 -15.80
C VAL A 39 -10.35 12.98 -15.57
N VAL A 40 -9.21 12.30 -15.65
CA VAL A 40 -9.11 10.85 -15.41
C VAL A 40 -9.47 10.51 -13.96
N MET A 41 -9.05 11.34 -12.99
CA MET A 41 -9.44 11.21 -11.59
C MET A 41 -10.96 11.29 -11.40
N ASP A 42 -11.63 12.28 -11.99
CA ASP A 42 -13.09 12.43 -11.88
C ASP A 42 -13.85 11.23 -12.48
N LEU A 43 -13.35 10.67 -13.59
CA LEU A 43 -13.90 9.44 -14.17
C LEU A 43 -13.77 8.26 -13.19
N MET A 44 -12.60 8.10 -12.56
CA MET A 44 -12.36 7.04 -11.59
C MET A 44 -13.19 7.20 -10.32
N LYS A 45 -13.37 8.43 -9.81
CA LYS A 45 -14.25 8.73 -8.67
C LYS A 45 -15.69 8.29 -8.94
N ALA A 46 -16.25 8.70 -10.08
CA ALA A 46 -17.60 8.32 -10.46
C ALA A 46 -17.76 6.80 -10.64
N LYS A 47 -16.73 6.13 -11.20
CA LYS A 47 -16.71 4.68 -11.38
C LYS A 47 -16.60 3.94 -10.03
N ARG A 48 -15.74 4.41 -9.11
CA ARG A 48 -15.61 3.88 -7.75
C ARG A 48 -16.92 3.99 -6.99
N GLN A 49 -17.59 5.13 -7.03
CA GLN A 49 -18.85 5.32 -6.32
C GLN A 49 -19.92 4.33 -6.81
N LYS A 50 -20.07 4.16 -8.13
CA LYS A 50 -20.98 3.16 -8.70
C LYS A 50 -20.63 1.73 -8.28
N PHE A 51 -19.34 1.40 -8.30
CA PHE A 51 -18.87 0.07 -7.90
C PHE A 51 -19.14 -0.21 -6.42
N MET A 52 -18.83 0.72 -5.52
CA MET A 52 -19.06 0.55 -4.08
C MET A 52 -20.54 0.51 -3.72
N ASN A 53 -21.40 1.27 -4.40
CA ASN A 53 -22.84 1.16 -4.22
C ASN A 53 -23.35 -0.26 -4.53
N HIS A 54 -22.82 -0.90 -5.56
CA HIS A 54 -23.14 -2.29 -5.91
C HIS A 54 -22.57 -3.29 -4.90
N VAL A 55 -21.33 -3.10 -4.45
CA VAL A 55 -20.67 -3.94 -3.43
C VAL A 55 -21.48 -3.92 -2.14
N ASN A 56 -21.88 -2.73 -1.67
CA ASN A 56 -22.65 -2.56 -0.46
C ASN A 56 -24.08 -3.13 -0.60
N SER A 57 -24.77 -2.88 -1.72
CA SER A 57 -26.13 -3.40 -1.93
C SER A 57 -26.20 -4.92 -2.04
N THR A 58 -25.11 -5.56 -2.47
CA THR A 58 -24.98 -7.03 -2.52
C THR A 58 -24.31 -7.62 -1.28
N GLY A 59 -23.89 -6.80 -0.32
CA GLY A 59 -23.23 -7.22 0.91
C GLY A 59 -21.95 -8.03 0.67
N GLN A 60 -21.19 -7.71 -0.39
CA GLN A 60 -19.94 -8.41 -0.73
C GLN A 60 -18.85 -8.17 0.33
N LYS A 61 -18.04 -9.20 0.58
CA LYS A 61 -16.87 -9.12 1.47
C LYS A 61 -15.80 -8.21 0.84
N GLN A 62 -15.23 -7.31 1.64
CA GLN A 62 -14.23 -6.33 1.21
C GLN A 62 -12.84 -6.70 1.74
N ILE A 63 -11.82 -6.35 0.96
CA ILE A 63 -10.41 -6.66 1.23
C ILE A 63 -9.68 -5.37 1.59
N PHE A 64 -9.00 -5.37 2.73
CA PHE A 64 -8.16 -4.25 3.17
C PHE A 64 -6.71 -4.70 3.24
N TYR A 65 -5.84 -4.10 2.44
CA TYR A 65 -4.43 -4.47 2.35
C TYR A 65 -3.56 -3.43 3.04
N LEU A 66 -3.04 -3.74 4.22
CA LEU A 66 -2.21 -2.82 5.00
C LEU A 66 -0.74 -3.05 4.67
N SER A 67 -0.06 -1.99 4.24
CA SER A 67 1.36 -2.03 3.89
C SER A 67 1.99 -0.67 4.18
N MET A 68 3.22 -0.66 4.71
CA MET A 68 3.99 0.57 4.85
C MET A 68 4.44 1.15 3.51
N GLU A 69 4.37 0.35 2.44
CA GLU A 69 4.87 0.72 1.12
C GLU A 69 3.88 0.38 0.00
N PHE A 70 3.76 1.28 -0.97
CA PHE A 70 3.14 1.07 -2.27
C PHE A 70 3.98 1.76 -3.35
N LEU A 71 4.64 0.97 -4.20
CA LEU A 71 5.42 1.51 -5.32
C LEU A 71 4.52 1.67 -6.54
N MET A 72 3.64 2.67 -6.51
CA MET A 72 2.65 2.92 -7.56
C MET A 72 3.29 3.26 -8.91
N GLY A 73 4.34 4.09 -8.86
CA GLY A 73 4.92 4.75 -10.03
C GLY A 73 3.95 5.78 -10.63
N ARG A 74 4.18 6.15 -11.88
CA ARG A 74 3.30 7.06 -12.64
C ARG A 74 1.91 6.46 -12.87
N SER A 75 0.86 7.22 -12.64
CA SER A 75 -0.55 6.80 -12.67
C SER A 75 -1.25 7.12 -13.99
N LEU A 76 -0.91 8.23 -14.65
CA LEU A 76 -1.64 8.68 -15.86
C LEU A 76 -1.64 7.61 -16.95
N LYS A 77 -0.45 7.09 -17.27
CA LYS A 77 -0.30 6.06 -18.31
C LYS A 77 -1.10 4.81 -17.95
N THR A 78 -1.01 4.34 -16.70
CA THR A 78 -1.75 3.15 -16.27
C THR A 78 -3.25 3.35 -16.35
N SER A 79 -3.75 4.48 -15.86
CA SER A 79 -5.18 4.78 -15.88
C SER A 79 -5.74 4.88 -17.29
N LEU A 80 -5.03 5.53 -18.22
CA LEU A 80 -5.46 5.62 -19.62
C LEU A 80 -5.49 4.25 -20.31
N TYR A 81 -4.52 3.38 -20.04
CA TYR A 81 -4.51 2.03 -20.62
C TYR A 81 -5.58 1.13 -20.00
N ASN A 82 -5.80 1.21 -18.68
CA ASN A 82 -6.81 0.42 -17.98
C ASN A 82 -8.25 0.83 -18.36
N LEU A 83 -8.45 2.12 -18.67
CA LEU A 83 -9.72 2.68 -19.15
C LEU A 83 -9.90 2.58 -20.67
N ASP A 84 -8.94 2.03 -21.41
CA ASP A 84 -8.96 1.93 -22.88
C ASP A 84 -9.08 3.29 -23.59
N LEU A 85 -8.41 4.31 -23.05
CA LEU A 85 -8.44 5.70 -23.52
C LEU A 85 -7.13 6.15 -24.18
N ALA A 86 -6.03 5.41 -24.00
CA ALA A 86 -4.69 5.84 -24.42
C ALA A 86 -4.63 6.24 -25.91
N ASP A 87 -5.14 5.39 -26.80
CA ASP A 87 -5.11 5.64 -28.25
C ASP A 87 -6.00 6.81 -28.67
N ASP A 88 -7.20 6.93 -28.09
CA ASP A 88 -8.13 8.00 -28.42
C ASP A 88 -7.62 9.37 -27.95
N ILE A 89 -7.02 9.43 -26.75
CA ILE A 89 -6.38 10.65 -26.24
C ILE A 89 -5.14 11.01 -27.06
N ALA A 90 -4.31 10.03 -27.43
CA ALA A 90 -3.16 10.28 -28.29
C ALA A 90 -3.57 10.85 -29.66
N LYS A 91 -4.63 10.30 -30.28
CA LYS A 91 -5.18 10.83 -31.54
C LYS A 91 -5.75 12.24 -31.39
N PHE A 92 -6.40 12.53 -30.26
CA PHE A 92 -6.93 13.86 -29.99
C PHE A 92 -5.82 14.90 -29.82
N LEU A 93 -4.86 14.64 -28.94
CA LEU A 93 -3.74 15.55 -28.67
C LEU A 93 -2.88 15.81 -29.92
N LYS A 94 -2.73 14.81 -30.78
CA LYS A 94 -2.01 14.95 -32.06
C LYS A 94 -2.60 16.02 -32.98
N LYS A 95 -3.89 16.35 -32.87
CA LYS A 95 -4.52 17.43 -33.66
C LYS A 95 -3.93 18.81 -33.34
N PHE A 96 -3.34 18.95 -32.16
CA PHE A 96 -2.71 20.16 -31.64
C PHE A 96 -1.17 20.02 -31.58
N ASP A 97 -0.60 19.07 -32.33
CA ASP A 97 0.83 18.70 -32.33
C ASP A 97 1.41 18.27 -30.96
N ILE A 98 0.54 17.84 -30.03
CA ILE A 98 0.94 17.37 -28.71
C ILE A 98 1.13 15.85 -28.72
N LYS A 99 2.29 15.37 -28.24
CA LYS A 99 2.59 13.94 -28.10
C LYS A 99 2.30 13.46 -26.67
N LEU A 100 1.41 12.48 -26.53
CA LEU A 100 1.03 11.92 -25.23
C LEU A 100 2.22 11.38 -24.43
N ASP A 101 3.25 10.82 -25.08
CA ASP A 101 4.46 10.35 -24.40
C ASP A 101 5.22 11.47 -23.66
N ARG A 102 5.20 12.70 -24.18
CA ARG A 102 5.79 13.86 -23.49
C ARG A 102 5.00 14.22 -22.23
N ILE A 103 3.68 14.09 -22.29
CA ILE A 103 2.80 14.40 -21.16
C ILE A 103 3.07 13.44 -19.99
N TYR A 104 3.38 12.17 -20.27
CA TYR A 104 3.76 11.20 -19.24
C TYR A 104 5.06 11.55 -18.50
N ASP A 105 5.94 12.36 -19.08
CA ASP A 105 7.21 12.75 -18.46
C ASP A 105 7.09 13.91 -17.46
N TYR A 106 5.94 14.57 -17.42
CA TYR A 106 5.62 15.59 -16.40
C TYR A 106 5.11 14.99 -15.09
N GLU A 107 4.77 13.70 -15.08
CA GLU A 107 4.29 13.00 -13.89
C GLU A 107 5.48 12.50 -13.05
N PRO A 108 5.62 12.94 -11.79
CA PRO A 108 6.57 12.35 -10.86
C PRO A 108 6.10 10.96 -10.42
N ASP A 109 7.05 10.08 -10.11
CA ASP A 109 6.73 8.80 -9.48
C ASP A 109 6.29 9.04 -8.03
N ALA A 110 5.20 8.40 -7.60
CA ALA A 110 4.71 8.57 -6.24
C ALA A 110 5.69 7.97 -5.21
N GLY A 111 6.25 8.82 -4.34
CA GLY A 111 7.19 8.46 -3.28
C GLY A 111 6.53 7.72 -2.12
N LEU A 112 5.88 6.59 -2.40
CA LEU A 112 5.06 5.84 -1.44
C LEU A 112 5.61 4.44 -1.13
N GLY A 113 6.73 4.07 -1.74
CA GLY A 113 7.37 2.76 -1.56
C GLY A 113 8.80 2.79 -2.08
N ASN A 114 9.54 1.72 -1.79
CA ASN A 114 10.94 1.56 -2.14
C ASN A 114 11.16 0.27 -2.94
N GLY A 115 10.78 -0.88 -2.37
CA GLY A 115 11.22 -2.19 -2.86
C GLY A 115 10.15 -3.06 -3.53
N GLY A 116 10.51 -4.35 -3.67
CA GLY A 116 9.62 -5.40 -4.18
C GLY A 116 8.34 -5.56 -3.35
N LEU A 117 8.41 -5.34 -2.03
CA LEU A 117 7.26 -5.36 -1.13
C LEU A 117 6.19 -4.35 -1.55
N GLY A 118 6.58 -3.09 -1.74
CA GLY A 118 5.68 -2.03 -2.20
C GLY A 118 5.19 -2.22 -3.63
N ARG A 119 6.03 -2.77 -4.53
CA ARG A 119 5.63 -3.05 -5.92
C ARG A 119 4.64 -4.20 -6.02
N LEU A 120 4.77 -5.22 -5.17
CA LEU A 120 3.79 -6.29 -5.03
C LEU A 120 2.44 -5.74 -4.59
N ALA A 121 2.41 -4.91 -3.54
CA ALA A 121 1.19 -4.28 -3.03
C ALA A 121 0.47 -3.47 -4.13
N ALA A 122 1.21 -2.66 -4.90
CA ALA A 122 0.67 -1.94 -6.04
C ALA A 122 0.14 -2.86 -7.16
N CYS A 123 0.82 -3.98 -7.43
CA CYS A 123 0.35 -4.99 -8.39
C CYS A 123 -0.91 -5.72 -7.92
N TYR A 124 -1.07 -5.95 -6.61
CA TYR A 124 -2.29 -6.53 -6.04
C TYR A 124 -3.49 -5.61 -6.20
N LEU A 125 -3.37 -4.30 -5.94
CA LEU A 125 -4.49 -3.37 -6.17
C LEU A 125 -4.96 -3.38 -7.63
N ASP A 126 -4.03 -3.34 -8.58
CA ASP A 126 -4.35 -3.42 -10.01
C ASP A 126 -4.96 -4.78 -10.40
N GLY A 127 -4.46 -5.88 -9.82
CA GLY A 127 -5.01 -7.23 -9.97
C GLY A 127 -6.44 -7.34 -9.47
N LEU A 128 -6.66 -6.97 -8.21
CA LEU A 128 -7.95 -7.01 -7.52
C LEU A 128 -9.00 -6.19 -8.29
N ALA A 129 -8.66 -4.95 -8.68
CA ALA A 129 -9.54 -4.12 -9.50
C ALA A 129 -9.84 -4.76 -10.86
N THR A 130 -8.84 -5.35 -11.53
CA THR A 130 -9.05 -6.03 -12.83
C THR A 130 -9.98 -7.24 -12.72
N THR A 131 -9.90 -7.97 -11.61
CA THR A 131 -10.74 -9.15 -11.33
C THR A 131 -12.06 -8.83 -10.65
N GLY A 132 -12.32 -7.56 -10.29
CA GLY A 132 -13.60 -7.13 -9.73
C GLY A 132 -13.72 -7.25 -8.20
N TYR A 133 -12.64 -7.54 -7.48
CA TYR A 133 -12.69 -7.62 -6.02
C TYR A 133 -12.71 -6.21 -5.40
N PRO A 134 -13.61 -5.95 -4.42
CA PRO A 134 -13.62 -4.70 -3.69
C PRO A 134 -12.44 -4.64 -2.72
N ALA A 135 -11.43 -3.86 -3.10
CA ALA A 135 -10.21 -3.72 -2.33
C ALA A 135 -9.84 -2.27 -2.04
N THR A 136 -9.31 -2.05 -0.85
CA THR A 136 -8.70 -0.81 -0.38
C THR A 136 -7.33 -1.11 0.21
N GLY A 137 -6.27 -0.49 -0.32
CA GLY A 137 -4.96 -0.49 0.31
C GLY A 137 -4.85 0.64 1.32
N HIS A 138 -4.16 0.45 2.44
CA HIS A 138 -3.85 1.51 3.39
C HIS A 138 -2.33 1.67 3.54
N SER A 139 -1.87 2.91 3.48
CA SER A 139 -0.48 3.31 3.77
C SER A 139 -0.42 4.74 4.30
N ILE A 140 0.78 5.21 4.62
CA ILE A 140 1.05 6.59 5.00
C ILE A 140 1.30 7.42 3.73
N CYS A 141 0.81 8.66 3.71
CA CYS A 141 1.11 9.63 2.66
C CYS A 141 2.48 10.26 2.91
N TYR A 142 3.57 9.59 2.51
CA TYR A 142 4.93 10.13 2.69
C TYR A 142 5.18 11.34 1.78
N GLU A 143 5.68 12.44 2.35
CA GLU A 143 5.97 13.66 1.60
C GLU A 143 7.24 13.56 0.75
N TYR A 144 8.24 12.83 1.23
CA TYR A 144 9.59 12.78 0.64
C TYR A 144 10.06 11.37 0.25
N GLY A 145 9.14 10.41 0.20
CA GLY A 145 9.45 9.01 -0.12
C GLY A 145 10.57 8.44 0.74
N ILE A 146 11.47 7.69 0.12
CA ILE A 146 12.69 7.21 0.77
C ILE A 146 13.84 8.21 0.55
N PHE A 147 14.31 8.34 -0.69
CA PHE A 147 15.25 9.33 -1.18
C PHE A 147 15.35 9.25 -2.70
N LYS A 148 15.78 10.34 -3.33
CA LYS A 148 16.22 10.40 -4.72
C LYS A 148 17.73 10.18 -4.78
N GLN A 149 18.15 9.09 -5.41
CA GLN A 149 19.56 8.77 -5.62
C GLN A 149 20.19 9.73 -6.64
N LYS A 150 21.33 10.31 -6.30
CA LYS A 150 22.22 11.02 -7.22
C LYS A 150 23.62 10.42 -7.12
N LEU A 151 24.29 10.24 -8.26
CA LEU A 151 25.69 9.85 -8.30
C LEU A 151 26.55 11.10 -8.47
N GLU A 152 27.41 11.38 -7.50
CA GLU A 152 28.38 12.47 -7.52
C GLU A 152 29.78 11.86 -7.37
N GLU A 153 30.63 12.03 -8.38
CA GLU A 153 31.99 11.47 -8.39
C GLU A 153 32.06 9.95 -8.11
N GLY A 154 31.04 9.21 -8.54
CA GLY A 154 30.93 7.76 -8.34
C GLY A 154 30.34 7.34 -7.00
N TRP A 155 30.03 8.28 -6.11
CA TRP A 155 29.41 8.02 -4.81
C TRP A 155 27.92 8.33 -4.82
N GLN A 156 27.16 7.57 -4.02
CA GLN A 156 25.75 7.85 -3.79
C GLN A 156 25.59 9.04 -2.86
N THR A 157 24.82 10.03 -3.31
CA THR A 157 24.27 11.13 -2.51
C THR A 157 22.74 10.98 -2.46
N GLU A 158 22.17 11.14 -1.28
CA GLU A 158 20.73 11.00 -1.02
C GLU A 158 20.08 12.38 -0.95
N LEU A 159 19.10 12.62 -1.82
CA LEU A 159 18.31 13.86 -1.86
C LEU A 159 16.85 13.58 -1.49
N PRO A 160 16.08 14.55 -0.98
CA PRO A 160 14.64 14.36 -0.76
C PRO A 160 13.90 14.06 -2.07
N ASP A 161 12.96 13.13 -2.03
CA ASP A 161 12.11 12.80 -3.18
C ASP A 161 10.85 13.67 -3.20
N ASN A 162 10.97 14.87 -3.79
CA ASN A 162 9.91 15.88 -3.85
C ASN A 162 8.86 15.55 -4.93
N TRP A 163 8.06 14.50 -4.72
CA TRP A 163 7.08 14.03 -5.70
C TRP A 163 5.72 14.75 -5.64
N LEU A 164 5.37 15.34 -4.49
CA LEU A 164 4.05 15.95 -4.30
C LEU A 164 3.76 17.06 -5.32
N PRO A 165 4.68 17.99 -5.66
CA PRO A 165 4.44 18.92 -6.75
C PRO A 165 4.29 18.20 -8.10
N GLY A 166 3.09 18.23 -8.66
CA GLY A 166 2.68 17.46 -9.83
C GLY A 166 2.05 16.10 -9.51
N GLY A 167 2.41 15.46 -8.40
CA GLY A 167 1.83 14.18 -7.95
C GLY A 167 0.54 14.34 -7.14
N GLU A 168 0.34 15.51 -6.50
CA GLU A 168 -0.82 15.83 -5.67
C GLU A 168 -2.14 15.83 -6.45
N VAL A 169 -2.10 15.96 -7.78
CA VAL A 169 -3.28 15.82 -8.65
C VAL A 169 -3.99 14.46 -8.51
N TRP A 170 -3.26 13.42 -8.06
CA TRP A 170 -3.80 12.08 -7.84
C TRP A 170 -4.33 11.84 -6.42
N LEU A 171 -4.19 12.82 -5.53
CA LEU A 171 -4.64 12.73 -4.14
C LEU A 171 -6.00 13.39 -3.97
N ASP A 172 -7.00 12.61 -3.55
CA ASP A 172 -8.34 13.10 -3.27
C ASP A 172 -8.56 13.22 -1.75
N PRO A 173 -8.49 14.43 -1.16
CA PRO A 173 -8.60 14.59 0.29
C PRO A 173 -10.00 14.24 0.81
N ARG A 174 -10.03 13.54 1.96
CA ARG A 174 -11.26 13.13 2.68
C ARG A 174 -11.22 13.61 4.14
N PRO A 175 -11.03 14.91 4.41
CA PRO A 175 -10.84 15.41 5.79
C PRO A 175 -12.01 15.10 6.72
N GLU A 176 -13.22 14.90 6.19
CA GLU A 176 -14.41 14.49 6.94
C GLU A 176 -14.33 13.07 7.50
N GLN A 177 -13.39 12.25 7.05
CA GLN A 177 -13.13 10.88 7.50
C GLN A 177 -11.84 10.79 8.33
N SER A 178 -11.39 11.90 8.91
CA SER A 178 -10.17 11.92 9.73
C SER A 178 -10.32 11.06 10.98
N ILE A 179 -9.24 10.39 11.38
CA ILE A 179 -9.18 9.55 12.58
C ILE A 179 -8.19 10.16 13.56
N GLU A 180 -8.56 10.25 14.83
CA GLU A 180 -7.64 10.65 15.90
C GLU A 180 -6.84 9.42 16.36
N VAL A 181 -5.51 9.57 16.40
CA VAL A 181 -4.59 8.53 16.86
C VAL A 181 -3.90 9.02 18.12
N HIS A 182 -3.99 8.21 19.17
CA HIS A 182 -3.48 8.55 20.51
C HIS A 182 -2.15 7.84 20.80
N PHE A 183 -1.17 8.61 21.27
CA PHE A 183 0.14 8.14 21.69
C PHE A 183 0.41 8.52 23.15
N GLU A 184 1.34 7.81 23.79
CA GLU A 184 1.69 7.99 25.20
C GLU A 184 0.47 7.90 26.12
N GLY A 185 0.45 8.62 27.24
CA GLY A 185 -0.62 8.62 28.22
C GLY A 185 -0.51 7.53 29.28
N ASP A 186 -1.51 7.50 30.15
CA ASP A 186 -1.62 6.62 31.31
C ASP A 186 -2.90 5.78 31.21
N LEU A 187 -2.87 4.59 31.80
CA LEU A 187 -4.06 3.74 31.92
C LEU A 187 -4.62 3.84 33.34
N GLU A 188 -5.89 4.21 33.43
CA GLU A 188 -6.66 4.20 34.66
C GLU A 188 -7.65 3.04 34.61
N GLU A 189 -7.54 2.12 35.56
CA GLU A 189 -8.44 0.96 35.64
C GLU A 189 -9.44 1.14 36.78
N TYR A 190 -10.70 0.84 36.50
CA TYR A 190 -11.74 0.82 37.52
C TYR A 190 -12.76 -0.28 37.22
N TRP A 191 -13.48 -0.69 38.26
CA TRP A 191 -14.56 -1.66 38.17
C TRP A 191 -15.89 -0.94 38.36
N ASP A 192 -16.80 -1.10 37.40
CA ASP A 192 -18.21 -0.70 37.55
C ASP A 192 -19.07 -1.97 37.58
N GLN A 193 -19.59 -2.28 38.77
CA GLN A 193 -20.28 -3.54 39.08
C GLN A 193 -19.44 -4.78 38.71
N GLN A 194 -19.80 -5.48 37.63
CA GLN A 194 -19.09 -6.68 37.14
C GLN A 194 -18.21 -6.39 35.91
N TYR A 195 -18.16 -5.14 35.45
CA TYR A 195 -17.43 -4.74 34.26
C TYR A 195 -16.12 -4.05 34.62
N HIS A 196 -15.02 -4.55 34.05
CA HIS A 196 -13.71 -3.91 34.12
C HIS A 196 -13.60 -2.87 33.01
N HIS A 197 -13.28 -1.64 33.39
CA HIS A 197 -13.07 -0.54 32.46
C HIS A 197 -11.61 -0.08 32.52
N VAL A 198 -11.06 0.18 31.34
CA VAL A 198 -9.73 0.76 31.17
C VAL A 198 -9.91 2.09 30.44
N SER A 199 -9.54 3.18 31.11
CA SER A 199 -9.53 4.53 30.54
C SER A 199 -8.11 4.90 30.15
N HIS A 200 -7.93 5.39 28.92
CA HIS A 200 -6.65 5.92 28.45
C HIS A 200 -6.69 7.44 28.56
N VAL A 201 -5.84 8.02 29.41
CA VAL A 201 -5.84 9.46 29.73
C VAL A 201 -4.44 10.06 29.49
N ASN A 202 -4.34 11.40 29.49
CA ASN A 202 -3.07 12.14 29.33
C ASN A 202 -2.26 11.80 28.06
N TYR A 203 -2.91 11.32 27.00
CA TYR A 203 -2.27 10.99 25.73
C TYR A 203 -2.00 12.22 24.88
N SER A 204 -1.11 12.06 23.88
CA SER A 204 -0.94 13.01 22.78
C SER A 204 -1.73 12.56 21.56
N THR A 205 -2.37 13.50 20.87
CA THR A 205 -3.21 13.21 19.70
C THR A 205 -2.54 13.62 18.40
N VAL A 206 -2.66 12.77 17.38
CA VAL A 206 -2.33 13.07 15.98
C VAL A 206 -3.56 12.80 15.14
N THR A 207 -3.95 13.76 14.30
CA THR A 207 -5.05 13.59 13.36
C THR A 207 -4.53 12.94 12.07
N ALA A 208 -5.05 11.77 11.74
CA ALA A 208 -4.81 11.07 10.49
C ALA A 208 -5.82 11.53 9.44
N ILE A 209 -5.36 12.30 8.44
CA ILE A 209 -6.19 12.80 7.35
C ILE A 209 -6.07 11.86 6.14
N PRO A 210 -7.16 11.26 5.64
CA PRO A 210 -7.12 10.38 4.49
C PRO A 210 -7.07 11.14 3.17
N TYR A 211 -6.28 10.60 2.25
CA TYR A 211 -6.23 10.96 0.85
C TYR A 211 -6.42 9.70 0.00
N ASP A 212 -7.42 9.68 -0.87
CA ASP A 212 -7.69 8.54 -1.73
C ASP A 212 -6.95 8.69 -3.07
N MET A 213 -6.23 7.63 -3.45
CA MET A 213 -5.61 7.47 -4.77
C MET A 213 -6.27 6.28 -5.48
N TYR A 214 -6.86 6.51 -6.65
CA TYR A 214 -7.67 5.51 -7.33
C TYR A 214 -6.85 4.63 -8.29
N VAL A 215 -7.17 3.34 -8.33
CA VAL A 215 -6.54 2.34 -9.21
C VAL A 215 -7.62 1.62 -10.02
N SER A 216 -7.74 1.96 -11.29
CA SER A 216 -8.72 1.34 -12.19
C SER A 216 -8.29 -0.07 -12.60
N GLY A 217 -9.23 -1.00 -12.69
CA GLY A 217 -8.98 -2.32 -13.28
C GLY A 217 -9.07 -2.27 -14.80
N TYR A 218 -8.23 -3.04 -15.51
CA TYR A 218 -8.32 -3.14 -16.97
C TYR A 218 -9.63 -3.81 -17.38
N ASN A 219 -10.41 -3.14 -18.22
CA ASN A 219 -11.71 -3.62 -18.72
C ASN A 219 -12.58 -4.24 -17.59
N SER A 220 -12.67 -3.49 -16.48
CA SER A 220 -13.40 -3.86 -15.28
C SER A 220 -14.25 -2.69 -14.80
N ASN A 221 -15.35 -2.97 -14.10
CA ASN A 221 -16.13 -1.94 -13.41
C ASN A 221 -15.51 -1.53 -12.07
N ALA A 222 -14.67 -2.38 -11.49
CA ALA A 222 -14.04 -2.10 -10.22
C ALA A 222 -12.92 -1.06 -10.34
N VAL A 223 -12.84 -0.26 -9.29
CA VAL A 223 -11.76 0.69 -9.03
C VAL A 223 -11.35 0.45 -7.60
N SER A 224 -10.10 0.04 -7.38
CA SER A 224 -9.51 -0.04 -6.04
C SER A 224 -9.11 1.35 -5.56
N VAL A 225 -8.96 1.51 -4.25
CA VAL A 225 -8.45 2.72 -3.63
C VAL A 225 -7.18 2.38 -2.87
N LEU A 226 -6.15 3.22 -2.99
CA LEU A 226 -5.07 3.32 -2.02
C LEU A 226 -5.38 4.53 -1.14
N ARG A 227 -5.79 4.29 0.11
CA ARG A 227 -6.04 5.32 1.11
C ARG A 227 -4.73 5.63 1.84
N LEU A 228 -4.31 6.88 1.74
CA LEU A 228 -3.05 7.39 2.26
C LEU A 228 -3.30 8.31 3.43
N TRP A 229 -2.65 8.04 4.56
CA TRP A 229 -2.83 8.81 5.79
C TRP A 229 -1.74 9.87 5.94
N SER A 230 -2.14 11.14 5.96
CA SER A 230 -1.26 12.26 6.30
C SER A 230 -1.41 12.58 7.79
N ALA A 231 -0.29 12.64 8.51
CA ALA A 231 -0.28 12.98 9.92
C ALA A 231 -0.27 14.49 10.11
N LYS A 232 -1.23 15.01 10.88
CA LYS A 232 -1.27 16.42 11.28
C LYS A 232 -1.50 16.53 12.78
N ALA A 233 -0.99 17.60 13.38
CA ALA A 233 -1.38 17.95 14.72
C ALA A 233 -2.85 18.42 14.77
N PRO A 234 -3.59 18.12 15.84
CA PRO A 234 -5.04 18.35 15.94
C PRO A 234 -5.42 19.82 15.94
N SER A 235 -4.66 20.67 16.64
CA SER A 235 -4.83 22.13 16.62
C SER A 235 -3.59 22.84 17.14
N PHE A 236 -3.50 24.14 16.85
CA PHE A 236 -2.45 25.00 17.37
C PHE A 236 -2.83 25.53 18.75
N ASP A 237 -1.99 25.28 19.76
CA ASP A 237 -2.23 25.80 21.11
C ASP A 237 -1.95 27.31 21.19
N MET A 238 -3.01 28.09 20.98
CA MET A 238 -2.96 29.55 21.09
C MET A 238 -2.63 30.02 22.51
N ALA A 239 -2.95 29.26 23.55
CA ALA A 239 -2.66 29.64 24.93
C ALA A 239 -1.15 29.53 25.21
N MET A 240 -0.51 28.43 24.85
CA MET A 240 0.94 28.26 24.95
C MET A 240 1.68 29.29 24.08
N PHE A 241 1.19 29.54 22.87
CA PHE A 241 1.78 30.54 21.99
C PHE A 241 1.69 31.96 22.58
N ASN A 242 0.52 32.36 23.07
CA ASN A 242 0.31 33.68 23.68
C ASN A 242 1.10 33.88 24.98
N GLN A 243 1.46 32.79 25.67
CA GLN A 243 2.35 32.81 26.85
C GLN A 243 3.85 32.92 26.49
N GLY A 244 4.19 32.93 25.19
CA GLY A 244 5.58 33.02 24.72
C GLY A 244 6.32 31.69 24.70
N ASP A 245 5.66 30.56 24.95
CA ASP A 245 6.27 29.22 24.90
C ASP A 245 6.20 28.63 23.48
N TYR A 246 6.75 29.39 22.53
CA TYR A 246 6.70 29.07 21.09
C TYR A 246 7.35 27.71 20.77
N SER A 247 8.45 27.39 21.47
CA SER A 247 9.21 26.17 21.21
C SER A 247 8.40 24.92 21.52
N LYS A 248 7.65 24.90 22.63
CA LYS A 248 6.80 23.75 22.96
C LYS A 248 5.58 23.64 22.04
N ALA A 249 4.94 24.77 21.71
CA ALA A 249 3.83 24.79 20.77
C ALA A 249 4.24 24.26 19.38
N LEU A 250 5.47 24.54 18.94
CA LEU A 250 6.03 24.00 17.69
C LEU A 250 6.55 22.56 17.82
N ALA A 251 7.03 22.14 19.00
CA ALA A 251 7.57 20.80 19.22
C ALA A 251 6.49 19.70 19.12
N GLN A 252 5.30 19.92 19.69
CA GLN A 252 4.18 18.97 19.54
C GLN A 252 3.79 18.77 18.07
N ASN A 253 3.76 19.88 17.31
CA ASN A 253 3.53 19.84 15.87
C ASN A 253 4.64 19.06 15.13
N SER A 254 5.88 19.12 15.60
CA SER A 254 7.04 18.54 14.91
C SER A 254 7.00 17.00 14.89
N ILE A 255 6.68 16.34 16.01
CA ILE A 255 6.62 14.87 16.07
C ILE A 255 5.43 14.35 15.26
N ALA A 256 4.26 14.97 15.39
CA ALA A 256 3.07 14.63 14.62
C ALA A 256 3.34 14.71 13.11
N ASN A 257 3.96 15.82 12.67
CA ASN A 257 4.28 16.03 11.26
C ASN A 257 5.40 15.10 10.76
N ALA A 258 6.30 14.63 11.63
CA ALA A 258 7.41 13.74 11.26
C ALA A 258 6.93 12.36 10.78
N ILE A 259 5.79 11.87 11.28
CA ILE A 259 5.24 10.53 10.99
C ILE A 259 5.06 10.32 9.48
N SER A 260 4.55 11.32 8.76
CA SER A 260 4.31 11.23 7.30
C SER A 260 5.40 11.88 6.44
N LYS A 261 6.62 12.14 6.96
CA LYS A 261 7.67 12.76 6.13
C LYS A 261 8.37 11.77 5.22
N VAL A 262 8.98 10.74 5.80
CA VAL A 262 9.88 9.82 5.10
C VAL A 262 9.52 8.37 5.38
N LEU A 263 9.69 7.52 4.37
CA LEU A 263 9.54 6.08 4.47
C LEU A 263 10.82 5.48 5.08
N TYR A 264 10.66 4.63 6.09
CA TYR A 264 11.76 3.95 6.81
C TYR A 264 12.84 4.92 7.32
N PRO A 265 12.51 5.76 8.32
CA PRO A 265 13.52 6.57 8.98
C PRO A 265 14.62 5.68 9.57
N ASN A 266 15.86 6.18 9.57
CA ASN A 266 17.00 5.49 10.18
C ASN A 266 16.68 5.17 11.66
N ASP A 267 16.72 3.90 12.03
CA ASP A 267 16.34 3.38 13.34
C ASP A 267 17.53 2.78 14.11
N ASN A 268 18.75 3.15 13.75
CA ASN A 268 19.96 2.80 14.50
C ASN A 268 20.07 3.52 15.86
N HIS A 269 19.14 4.42 16.18
CA HIS A 269 19.05 5.16 17.44
C HIS A 269 17.60 5.15 17.99
N LEU A 270 17.45 5.52 19.27
CA LEU A 270 16.18 5.38 19.99
C LEU A 270 15.05 6.24 19.41
N GLU A 271 15.36 7.45 18.95
CA GLU A 271 14.40 8.37 18.34
C GLU A 271 13.88 7.82 17.02
N GLY A 272 14.75 7.20 16.22
CA GLY A 272 14.40 6.54 14.97
C GLY A 272 13.49 5.33 15.19
N LYS A 273 13.82 4.49 16.17
CA LYS A 273 12.97 3.36 16.60
C LYS A 273 11.59 3.84 17.08
N SER A 274 11.56 4.90 17.89
CA SER A 274 10.32 5.52 18.36
C SER A 274 9.47 6.05 17.20
N LEU A 275 10.07 6.75 16.23
CA LEU A 275 9.37 7.26 15.06
C LEU A 275 8.82 6.12 14.19
N ARG A 276 9.61 5.08 13.92
CA ARG A 276 9.17 3.90 13.15
C ARG A 276 7.99 3.20 13.81
N LEU A 277 8.02 2.99 15.14
CA LEU A 277 6.90 2.44 15.89
C LEU A 277 5.65 3.33 15.77
N ARG A 278 5.80 4.66 15.86
CA ARG A 278 4.69 5.60 15.69
C ARG A 278 4.10 5.54 14.29
N GLN A 279 4.92 5.41 13.25
CA GLN A 279 4.42 5.25 11.89
C GLN A 279 3.58 3.98 11.74
N GLN A 280 4.09 2.85 12.24
CA GLN A 280 3.35 1.58 12.20
C GLN A 280 2.01 1.66 12.93
N TYR A 281 2.02 2.19 14.17
CA TYR A 281 0.78 2.34 14.92
C TYR A 281 -0.17 3.35 14.29
N PHE A 282 0.34 4.49 13.80
CA PHE A 282 -0.44 5.50 13.10
C PHE A 282 -1.19 4.91 11.90
N LEU A 283 -0.50 4.12 11.06
CA LEU A 283 -1.13 3.41 9.96
C LEU A 283 -2.20 2.45 10.45
N CYS A 284 -1.90 1.64 11.47
CA CYS A 284 -2.80 0.63 12.00
C CYS A 284 -4.06 1.25 12.61
N ALA A 285 -3.92 2.24 13.50
CA ALA A 285 -5.00 2.96 14.15
C ALA A 285 -5.92 3.65 13.14
N ALA A 286 -5.34 4.40 12.20
CA ALA A 286 -6.12 5.08 11.18
C ALA A 286 -6.86 4.10 10.27
N ALA A 287 -6.19 3.04 9.80
CA ALA A 287 -6.81 2.04 8.93
C ALA A 287 -7.91 1.25 9.63
N VAL A 288 -7.67 0.73 10.84
CA VAL A 288 -8.67 -0.07 11.58
C VAL A 288 -9.85 0.81 11.98
N GLY A 289 -9.60 2.04 12.47
CA GLY A 289 -10.66 3.00 12.78
C GLY A 289 -11.56 3.29 11.58
N ASP A 290 -10.97 3.54 10.40
CA ASP A 290 -11.72 3.74 9.16
C ASP A 290 -12.52 2.50 8.75
N ILE A 291 -11.93 1.30 8.82
CA ILE A 291 -12.61 0.04 8.50
C ILE A 291 -13.82 -0.18 9.42
N VAL A 292 -13.63 -0.02 10.72
CA VAL A 292 -14.69 -0.19 11.73
C VAL A 292 -15.79 0.85 11.53
N ASN A 293 -15.45 2.12 11.37
CA ASN A 293 -16.43 3.20 11.17
C ASN A 293 -17.27 2.96 9.91
N ASN A 294 -16.64 2.59 8.80
CA ASN A 294 -17.34 2.30 7.54
C ASN A 294 -18.23 1.05 7.66
N HIS A 295 -17.72 -0.03 8.27
CA HIS A 295 -18.51 -1.24 8.48
C HIS A 295 -19.72 -0.96 9.37
N MET A 296 -19.52 -0.23 10.46
CA MET A 296 -20.56 0.12 11.41
C MET A 296 -21.63 1.02 10.77
N ALA A 297 -21.22 2.00 9.95
CA ALA A 297 -22.16 2.85 9.19
C ALA A 297 -23.03 2.07 8.19
N VAL A 298 -22.54 0.95 7.66
CA VAL A 298 -23.25 0.13 6.67
C VAL A 298 -24.13 -0.94 7.35
N TYR A 299 -23.61 -1.63 8.38
CA TYR A 299 -24.24 -2.84 8.93
C TYR A 299 -24.86 -2.66 10.31
N GLY A 300 -24.54 -1.59 11.04
CA GLY A 300 -25.13 -1.38 12.36
C GLY A 300 -24.56 -2.25 13.49
N THR A 301 -23.57 -3.11 13.19
CA THR A 301 -22.94 -4.01 14.17
C THR A 301 -21.55 -4.45 13.71
N LEU A 302 -20.70 -4.88 14.63
CA LEU A 302 -19.40 -5.52 14.36
C LEU A 302 -19.46 -7.05 14.49
N ASP A 303 -20.60 -7.62 14.86
CA ASP A 303 -20.78 -9.07 15.00
C ASP A 303 -20.52 -9.83 13.70
N ASN A 304 -20.80 -9.19 12.56
CA ASN A 304 -20.62 -9.77 11.23
C ASN A 304 -19.36 -9.24 10.51
N LEU A 305 -18.40 -8.67 11.26
CA LEU A 305 -17.20 -8.05 10.68
C LEU A 305 -16.39 -9.09 9.89
N ALA A 306 -16.18 -10.29 10.44
CA ALA A 306 -15.39 -11.34 9.80
C ALA A 306 -16.01 -11.86 8.49
N GLU A 307 -17.33 -11.77 8.31
CA GLU A 307 -18.03 -12.16 7.09
C GLU A 307 -17.93 -11.09 6.00
N LYS A 308 -17.72 -9.82 6.38
CA LYS A 308 -17.74 -8.67 5.47
C LYS A 308 -16.38 -8.02 5.25
N VAL A 309 -15.39 -8.32 6.09
CA VAL A 309 -14.06 -7.72 6.06
C VAL A 309 -12.97 -8.80 6.13
N ALA A 310 -11.95 -8.66 5.28
CA ALA A 310 -10.67 -9.35 5.43
C ALA A 310 -9.56 -8.29 5.48
N ILE A 311 -8.72 -8.35 6.51
CA ILE A 311 -7.56 -7.45 6.65
C ILE A 311 -6.29 -8.27 6.42
N HIS A 312 -5.52 -7.86 5.42
CA HIS A 312 -4.28 -8.51 5.02
C HIS A 312 -3.09 -7.71 5.55
N ILE A 313 -2.24 -8.37 6.33
CA ILE A 313 -1.01 -7.82 6.90
C ILE A 313 0.15 -8.14 5.95
N ASN A 314 0.74 -7.11 5.34
CA ASN A 314 1.88 -7.24 4.43
C ASN A 314 3.20 -7.10 5.19
N ASP A 315 3.86 -8.23 5.47
CA ASP A 315 4.99 -8.32 6.40
C ASP A 315 4.61 -7.94 7.84
N THR A 316 5.55 -7.81 8.79
CA THR A 316 5.22 -7.53 10.20
C THR A 316 4.89 -6.07 10.51
N HIS A 317 5.09 -5.14 9.57
CA HIS A 317 4.93 -3.72 9.85
C HIS A 317 3.53 -3.31 10.36
N PRO A 318 2.41 -3.83 9.81
CA PRO A 318 1.08 -3.49 10.28
C PRO A 318 0.53 -4.48 11.33
N THR A 319 1.40 -5.17 12.08
CA THR A 319 0.99 -6.13 13.13
C THR A 319 0.10 -5.47 14.19
N LEU A 320 0.35 -4.19 14.50
CA LEU A 320 -0.39 -3.46 15.53
C LEU A 320 -1.87 -3.23 15.19
N ALA A 321 -2.32 -3.53 13.97
CA ALA A 321 -3.73 -3.56 13.61
C ALA A 321 -4.51 -4.62 14.39
N ILE A 322 -3.87 -5.73 14.76
CA ILE A 322 -4.47 -6.81 15.56
C ILE A 322 -4.88 -6.29 16.96
N PRO A 323 -3.95 -5.81 17.81
CA PRO A 323 -4.31 -5.31 19.13
C PRO A 323 -5.12 -4.01 19.07
N GLU A 324 -5.05 -3.22 18.00
CA GLU A 324 -5.92 -2.06 17.83
C GLU A 324 -7.38 -2.46 17.55
N LEU A 325 -7.64 -3.47 16.72
CA LEU A 325 -9.00 -3.97 16.54
C LEU A 325 -9.55 -4.51 17.86
N MET A 326 -8.73 -5.22 18.63
CA MET A 326 -9.09 -5.64 19.99
C MET A 326 -9.40 -4.44 20.88
N ARG A 327 -8.60 -3.37 20.84
CA ARG A 327 -8.82 -2.15 21.62
C ARG A 327 -10.19 -1.55 21.32
N ILE A 328 -10.52 -1.35 20.05
CA ILE A 328 -11.83 -0.79 19.64
C ILE A 328 -12.99 -1.68 20.10
N LEU A 329 -12.87 -2.99 19.92
CA LEU A 329 -13.92 -3.94 20.30
C LEU A 329 -14.14 -3.97 21.82
N LEU A 330 -13.06 -3.97 22.60
CA LEU A 330 -13.12 -4.02 24.07
C LEU A 330 -13.56 -2.67 24.65
N ASP A 331 -12.83 -1.60 24.31
CA ASP A 331 -12.88 -0.33 25.02
C ASP A 331 -14.00 0.57 24.49
N ASP A 332 -14.12 0.69 23.16
CA ASP A 332 -15.09 1.59 22.53
C ASP A 332 -16.46 0.91 22.36
N CYS A 333 -16.46 -0.41 22.12
CA CYS A 333 -17.68 -1.17 21.82
C CYS A 333 -18.18 -2.06 22.98
N GLY A 334 -17.40 -2.25 24.04
CA GLY A 334 -17.79 -3.00 25.23
C GLY A 334 -17.90 -4.52 25.06
N TYR A 335 -17.20 -5.11 24.07
CA TYR A 335 -17.21 -6.56 23.86
C TYR A 335 -16.39 -7.25 24.95
N GLY A 336 -16.80 -8.47 25.32
CA GLY A 336 -15.95 -9.36 26.12
C GLY A 336 -14.76 -9.88 25.30
N TRP A 337 -13.65 -10.22 25.98
CA TRP A 337 -12.42 -10.68 25.35
C TRP A 337 -12.62 -11.80 24.32
N ASP A 338 -13.32 -12.87 24.70
CA ASP A 338 -13.43 -14.06 23.86
C ASP A 338 -14.18 -13.76 22.54
N LYS A 339 -15.20 -12.91 22.59
CA LYS A 339 -15.94 -12.48 21.40
C LYS A 339 -15.10 -11.55 20.52
N ALA A 340 -14.39 -10.61 21.14
CA ALA A 340 -13.48 -9.72 20.41
C ALA A 340 -12.38 -10.51 19.69
N TRP A 341 -11.77 -11.47 20.40
CA TRP A 341 -10.69 -12.31 19.87
C TRP A 341 -11.17 -13.25 18.75
N ASP A 342 -12.37 -13.82 18.86
CA ASP A 342 -12.98 -14.63 17.79
C ASP A 342 -13.17 -13.81 16.51
N ILE A 343 -13.68 -12.57 16.62
CA ILE A 343 -13.82 -11.67 15.47
C ILE A 343 -12.44 -11.33 14.90
N THR A 344 -11.50 -10.89 15.74
CA THR A 344 -10.15 -10.50 15.32
C THR A 344 -9.44 -11.61 14.56
N THR A 345 -9.43 -12.83 15.10
CA THR A 345 -8.71 -13.95 14.48
C THR A 345 -9.28 -14.38 13.13
N LYS A 346 -10.58 -14.23 12.91
CA LYS A 346 -11.25 -14.50 11.62
C LYS A 346 -11.09 -13.39 10.59
N VAL A 347 -10.71 -12.18 11.00
CA VAL A 347 -10.52 -11.02 10.11
C VAL A 347 -9.11 -10.98 9.51
N PHE A 348 -8.08 -11.35 10.28
CA PHE A 348 -6.68 -11.13 9.89
C PHE A 348 -6.01 -12.32 9.16
N ALA A 349 -5.29 -12.00 8.09
CA ALA A 349 -4.35 -12.89 7.40
C ALA A 349 -2.95 -12.24 7.29
N TYR A 350 -1.90 -13.05 7.33
CA TYR A 350 -0.50 -12.59 7.36
C TYR A 350 0.35 -13.15 6.21
N THR A 351 1.00 -12.27 5.44
CA THR A 351 2.06 -12.67 4.50
C THR A 351 3.44 -12.39 5.09
N ASN A 352 4.28 -13.41 5.15
CA ASN A 352 5.70 -13.29 5.48
C ASN A 352 6.55 -13.19 4.20
N HIS A 353 7.52 -12.26 4.19
CA HIS A 353 8.46 -12.06 3.06
C HIS A 353 9.92 -12.34 3.41
N THR A 354 10.22 -12.84 4.61
CA THR A 354 11.59 -13.03 5.08
C THR A 354 11.84 -14.45 5.57
N VAL A 355 12.96 -15.01 5.12
CA VAL A 355 13.46 -16.31 5.59
C VAL A 355 14.47 -16.17 6.73
N MET A 356 14.97 -14.95 6.98
CA MET A 356 15.97 -14.68 8.02
C MET A 356 15.24 -14.39 9.33
N ALA A 357 15.34 -15.31 10.29
CA ALA A 357 14.68 -15.17 11.60
C ALA A 357 15.19 -13.94 12.38
N GLU A 358 16.45 -13.57 12.18
CA GLU A 358 17.09 -12.37 12.72
C GLU A 358 16.53 -11.06 12.14
N ALA A 359 15.92 -11.12 10.95
CA ALA A 359 15.32 -9.95 10.30
C ALA A 359 13.83 -9.77 10.65
N LEU A 360 13.23 -10.71 11.40
CA LEU A 360 11.86 -10.56 11.90
C LEU A 360 11.81 -9.44 12.94
N GLU A 361 10.82 -8.57 12.80
CA GLU A 361 10.72 -7.38 13.63
C GLU A 361 10.45 -7.72 15.10
N LYS A 362 11.25 -7.11 15.97
CA LYS A 362 11.12 -7.20 17.42
C LYS A 362 11.15 -5.81 18.03
N TRP A 363 10.25 -5.55 18.97
CA TRP A 363 10.19 -4.26 19.67
C TRP A 363 10.51 -4.40 21.15
N ASP A 364 11.31 -3.47 21.68
CA ASP A 364 11.55 -3.38 23.12
C ASP A 364 10.25 -3.09 23.87
N VAL A 365 9.97 -3.90 24.89
CA VAL A 365 8.74 -3.80 25.70
C VAL A 365 8.58 -2.42 26.34
N ASN A 366 9.66 -1.78 26.80
CA ASN A 366 9.58 -0.47 27.44
C ASN A 366 9.25 0.63 26.43
N LEU A 367 9.78 0.52 25.20
CA LEU A 367 9.43 1.44 24.13
C LEU A 367 7.94 1.35 23.78
N VAL A 368 7.42 0.13 23.58
CA VAL A 368 5.99 -0.07 23.22
C VAL A 368 5.08 0.37 24.37
N ARG A 369 5.41 0.00 25.61
CA ARG A 369 4.67 0.43 26.81
C ARG A 369 4.61 1.95 26.93
N ARG A 370 5.71 2.65 26.64
CA ARG A 370 5.76 4.11 26.72
C ARG A 370 4.98 4.79 25.60
N VAL A 371 5.07 4.28 24.37
CA VAL A 371 4.51 4.96 23.19
C VAL A 371 3.03 4.61 22.98
N ILE A 372 2.60 3.40 23.31
CA ILE A 372 1.23 2.91 23.11
C ILE A 372 0.81 1.97 24.27
N PRO A 373 0.63 2.51 25.48
CA PRO A 373 0.45 1.70 26.70
C PRO A 373 -0.77 0.76 26.65
N ARG A 374 -1.91 1.22 26.09
CA ARG A 374 -3.10 0.36 25.98
C ARG A 374 -2.86 -0.82 25.04
N ILE A 375 -2.27 -0.57 23.88
CA ILE A 375 -1.92 -1.61 22.89
C ILE A 375 -0.95 -2.61 23.51
N PHE A 376 0.05 -2.13 24.24
CA PHE A 376 0.95 -2.99 25.00
C PHE A 376 0.20 -3.90 25.98
N SER A 377 -0.74 -3.37 26.77
CA SER A 377 -1.52 -4.16 27.72
C SER A 377 -2.33 -5.28 27.03
N ILE A 378 -2.89 -5.00 25.85
CA ILE A 378 -3.61 -5.99 25.04
C ILE A 378 -2.65 -7.06 24.51
N ILE A 379 -1.47 -6.69 24.03
CA ILE A 379 -0.44 -7.65 23.59
C ILE A 379 -0.02 -8.59 24.73
N VAL A 380 0.14 -8.06 25.95
CA VAL A 380 0.44 -8.87 27.14
C VAL A 380 -0.66 -9.89 27.39
N GLU A 381 -1.93 -9.49 27.31
CA GLU A 381 -3.04 -10.42 27.53
C GLU A 381 -3.19 -11.46 26.41
N ILE A 382 -2.96 -11.07 25.14
CA ILE A 382 -2.85 -12.03 24.02
C ILE A 382 -1.74 -13.05 24.32
N ASN A 383 -0.57 -12.59 24.75
CA ASN A 383 0.55 -13.46 25.09
C ASN A 383 0.19 -14.44 26.22
N ASN A 384 -0.42 -13.95 27.30
CA ASN A 384 -0.80 -14.78 28.45
C ASN A 384 -1.75 -15.89 28.05
N ARG A 385 -2.82 -15.56 27.32
CA ARG A 385 -3.82 -16.53 26.86
C ARG A 385 -3.24 -17.51 25.86
N TYR A 386 -2.46 -17.02 24.91
CA TYR A 386 -1.80 -17.88 23.93
C TYR A 386 -0.84 -18.88 24.60
N CYS A 387 -0.02 -18.42 25.55
CA CYS A 387 0.87 -19.30 26.30
C CYS A 387 0.10 -20.34 27.12
N ALA A 388 -0.99 -19.93 27.79
CA ALA A 388 -1.85 -20.82 28.55
C ALA A 388 -2.51 -21.89 27.65
N GLU A 389 -2.98 -21.51 26.47
CA GLU A 389 -3.56 -22.42 25.47
C GLU A 389 -2.51 -23.44 24.97
N VAL A 390 -1.34 -22.95 24.55
CA VAL A 390 -0.24 -23.81 24.09
C VAL A 390 0.17 -24.79 25.19
N PHE A 391 0.33 -24.32 26.44
CA PHE A 391 0.68 -25.18 27.56
C PHE A 391 -0.42 -26.21 27.85
N ALA A 392 -1.69 -25.80 27.88
CA ALA A 392 -2.82 -26.70 28.12
C ALA A 392 -2.91 -27.82 27.06
N ARG A 393 -2.59 -27.52 25.81
CA ARG A 393 -2.63 -28.49 24.70
C ARG A 393 -1.40 -29.39 24.60
N THR A 394 -0.22 -28.90 24.97
CA THR A 394 1.06 -29.59 24.74
C THR A 394 1.69 -30.15 26.02
N ASN A 395 1.37 -29.56 27.18
CA ASN A 395 2.04 -29.80 28.46
C ASN A 395 3.57 -29.64 28.41
N ASP A 396 4.08 -28.83 27.45
CA ASP A 396 5.50 -28.58 27.23
C ASP A 396 5.83 -27.11 27.49
N SER A 397 6.37 -26.84 28.68
CA SER A 397 6.76 -25.48 29.06
C SER A 397 7.87 -24.90 28.18
N ALA A 398 8.78 -25.72 27.65
CA ALA A 398 9.88 -25.23 26.82
C ALA A 398 9.36 -24.81 25.44
N LEU A 399 8.41 -25.56 24.88
CA LEU A 399 7.70 -25.18 23.67
C LEU A 399 6.88 -23.90 23.88
N THR A 400 6.13 -23.80 24.98
CA THR A 400 5.38 -22.58 25.32
C THR A 400 6.29 -21.35 25.37
N THR A 401 7.46 -21.45 26.01
CA THR A 401 8.44 -20.34 26.03
C THR A 401 8.95 -19.99 24.64
N LYS A 402 9.24 -20.97 23.77
CA LYS A 402 9.71 -20.70 22.40
C LYS A 402 8.64 -20.02 21.53
N MET A 403 7.38 -20.33 21.78
CA MET A 403 6.24 -19.77 21.03
C MET A 403 5.66 -18.51 21.67
N SER A 404 6.17 -18.03 22.82
CA SER A 404 5.59 -16.83 23.45
C SER A 404 5.82 -15.59 22.59
N ILE A 405 4.86 -14.68 22.60
CA ILE A 405 4.93 -13.42 21.84
C ILE A 405 5.91 -12.46 22.51
N ILE A 406 6.01 -12.51 23.83
CA ILE A 406 6.96 -11.69 24.61
C ILE A 406 8.06 -12.61 25.16
N GLN A 407 9.30 -12.31 24.78
CA GLN A 407 10.52 -13.06 25.16
C GLN A 407 11.66 -12.06 25.38
N ASP A 408 12.48 -12.24 26.41
CA ASP A 408 13.71 -11.45 26.61
C ASP A 408 13.52 -9.92 26.52
N ASN A 409 12.42 -9.42 27.10
CA ASN A 409 11.99 -8.01 27.05
C ASN A 409 11.71 -7.47 25.62
N LEU A 410 11.46 -8.35 24.67
CA LEU A 410 11.11 -8.06 23.29
C LEU A 410 9.73 -8.62 22.94
N ILE A 411 9.00 -7.89 22.12
CA ILE A 411 7.74 -8.32 21.51
C ILE A 411 8.06 -8.84 20.10
N HIS A 412 7.79 -10.11 19.85
CA HIS A 412 8.05 -10.80 18.59
C HIS A 412 6.83 -10.63 17.67
N MET A 413 6.91 -9.66 16.76
CA MET A 413 5.75 -9.23 15.95
C MET A 413 5.27 -10.33 14.99
N ALA A 414 6.20 -11.10 14.43
CA ALA A 414 5.87 -12.23 13.56
C ALA A 414 5.08 -13.31 14.31
N THR A 415 5.47 -13.64 15.54
CA THR A 415 4.75 -14.61 16.40
C THR A 415 3.36 -14.08 16.75
N LEU A 416 3.20 -12.78 17.03
CA LEU A 416 1.89 -12.15 17.22
C LEU A 416 1.01 -12.27 15.97
N CYS A 417 1.54 -12.01 14.78
CA CYS A 417 0.82 -12.20 13.52
C CYS A 417 0.35 -13.65 13.35
N VAL A 418 1.22 -14.63 13.57
CA VAL A 418 0.89 -16.06 13.40
C VAL A 418 -0.16 -16.53 14.41
N ALA A 419 -0.05 -16.10 15.67
CA ALA A 419 -1.02 -16.41 16.71
C ALA A 419 -2.41 -15.85 16.38
N ALA A 420 -2.47 -14.61 15.90
CA ALA A 420 -3.71 -13.88 15.68
C ALA A 420 -4.34 -14.04 14.28
N SER A 421 -3.65 -14.65 13.31
CA SER A 421 -4.17 -14.79 11.94
C SER A 421 -4.77 -16.16 11.70
N HIS A 422 -5.84 -16.23 10.90
CA HIS A 422 -6.42 -17.50 10.45
C HIS A 422 -5.68 -18.09 9.25
N ASN A 423 -4.84 -17.30 8.57
CA ASN A 423 -4.03 -17.75 7.45
C ASN A 423 -2.65 -17.08 7.47
N VAL A 424 -1.60 -17.87 7.20
CA VAL A 424 -0.21 -17.44 7.12
C VAL A 424 0.38 -17.96 5.81
N ASN A 425 0.94 -17.08 4.98
CA ASN A 425 1.51 -17.51 3.69
C ASN A 425 2.94 -16.98 3.48
N GLY A 426 3.74 -17.80 2.82
CA GLY A 426 4.97 -17.37 2.15
C GLY A 426 4.69 -16.90 0.72
N VAL A 427 5.76 -16.43 0.05
CA VAL A 427 5.68 -15.73 -1.25
C VAL A 427 6.28 -16.50 -2.43
N SER A 428 6.75 -17.72 -2.21
CA SER A 428 7.12 -18.69 -3.24
C SER A 428 7.13 -20.08 -2.61
N LYS A 429 7.02 -21.14 -3.43
CA LYS A 429 6.99 -22.52 -2.90
C LYS A 429 8.15 -22.82 -1.97
N LEU A 430 9.40 -22.56 -2.40
CA LEU A 430 10.58 -22.82 -1.58
C LEU A 430 10.58 -21.96 -0.30
N HIS A 431 10.22 -20.69 -0.40
CA HIS A 431 10.08 -19.81 0.76
C HIS A 431 9.03 -20.36 1.75
N SER A 432 7.88 -20.79 1.26
CA SER A 432 6.81 -21.39 2.06
C SER A 432 7.21 -22.70 2.75
N GLU A 433 8.14 -23.47 2.17
CA GLU A 433 8.70 -24.63 2.87
C GLU A 433 9.70 -24.20 3.96
N ILE A 434 10.59 -23.23 3.66
CA ILE A 434 11.55 -22.71 4.66
C ILE A 434 10.83 -22.13 5.89
N ILE A 435 9.71 -21.42 5.71
CA ILE A 435 8.96 -20.88 6.85
C ILE A 435 8.35 -21.99 7.72
N LYS A 436 7.94 -23.14 7.14
CA LYS A 436 7.37 -24.28 7.89
C LYS A 436 8.46 -25.12 8.55
N ASP A 437 9.59 -25.28 7.89
CA ASP A 437 10.67 -26.17 8.35
C ASP A 437 11.60 -25.49 9.36
N ALA A 438 11.75 -24.17 9.29
CA ALA A 438 12.71 -23.43 10.10
C ALA A 438 12.11 -22.23 10.84
N VAL A 439 11.54 -21.25 10.13
CA VAL A 439 11.21 -19.94 10.74
C VAL A 439 10.08 -20.02 11.75
N PHE A 440 9.00 -20.73 11.41
CA PHE A 440 7.80 -20.90 12.22
C PHE A 440 7.52 -22.39 12.47
N HIS A 441 8.57 -23.19 12.64
CA HIS A 441 8.44 -24.64 12.77
C HIS A 441 7.51 -25.07 13.91
N ASN A 442 7.65 -24.43 15.06
CA ASN A 442 6.83 -24.74 16.24
C ASN A 442 5.37 -24.36 16.00
N GLU A 443 5.12 -23.17 15.45
CA GLU A 443 3.79 -22.66 15.13
C GLU A 443 3.11 -23.48 14.02
N TYR A 444 3.87 -23.94 13.02
CA TYR A 444 3.39 -24.84 11.98
C TYR A 444 3.00 -26.20 12.57
N CYS A 445 3.83 -26.78 13.45
CA CYS A 445 3.48 -28.03 14.13
C CYS A 445 2.24 -27.88 15.03
N TYR A 446 2.01 -26.70 15.59
CA TYR A 446 0.86 -26.39 16.45
C TYR A 446 -0.44 -26.18 15.66
N THR A 447 -0.38 -25.44 14.55
CA THR A 447 -1.53 -25.05 13.71
C THR A 447 -1.21 -25.18 12.21
N PRO A 448 -1.00 -26.40 11.70
CA PRO A 448 -0.52 -26.62 10.33
C PRO A 448 -1.49 -26.12 9.26
N GLU A 449 -2.80 -26.14 9.56
CA GLU A 449 -3.88 -25.71 8.66
C GLU A 449 -3.84 -24.22 8.31
N LYS A 450 -3.17 -23.39 9.12
CA LYS A 450 -3.01 -21.95 8.84
C LYS A 450 -2.01 -21.67 7.71
N PHE A 451 -1.04 -22.56 7.49
CA PHE A 451 0.12 -22.28 6.65
C PHE A 451 -0.12 -22.65 5.18
N THR A 452 0.05 -21.67 4.28
CA THR A 452 -0.12 -21.84 2.84
C THR A 452 1.01 -21.19 2.02
N ASN A 453 0.85 -21.18 0.70
CA ASN A 453 1.75 -20.55 -0.25
C ASN A 453 0.96 -19.70 -1.24
N VAL A 454 1.38 -18.44 -1.41
CA VAL A 454 0.91 -17.56 -2.47
C VAL A 454 2.12 -17.03 -3.21
N THR A 455 2.48 -17.69 -4.32
CA THR A 455 3.63 -17.25 -5.13
C THR A 455 3.37 -15.85 -5.69
N ASN A 456 4.31 -14.94 -5.47
CA ASN A 456 4.20 -13.56 -5.95
C ASN A 456 3.99 -13.49 -7.47
N GLY A 457 3.26 -12.46 -7.89
CA GLY A 457 3.00 -12.16 -9.30
C GLY A 457 3.17 -10.68 -9.60
N ILE A 458 3.14 -10.35 -10.89
CA ILE A 458 3.21 -8.97 -11.38
C ILE A 458 1.97 -8.63 -12.20
N ALA A 459 1.56 -7.36 -12.17
CA ALA A 459 0.50 -6.84 -13.04
C ALA A 459 1.05 -6.66 -14.45
N TYR A 460 0.84 -7.65 -15.33
CA TYR A 460 1.29 -7.59 -16.73
C TYR A 460 0.65 -6.44 -17.54
N ARG A 461 -0.42 -5.81 -17.05
CA ARG A 461 -0.93 -4.54 -17.63
C ARG A 461 0.16 -3.47 -17.63
N ARG A 462 0.85 -3.27 -16.49
CA ARG A 462 1.99 -2.35 -16.41
C ARG A 462 3.25 -2.96 -17.04
N TRP A 463 3.54 -4.23 -16.73
CA TRP A 463 4.82 -4.85 -17.02
C TRP A 463 4.98 -5.45 -18.42
N LEU A 464 3.91 -5.52 -19.21
CA LEU A 464 3.93 -5.96 -20.61
C LEU A 464 3.12 -5.01 -21.49
N TYR A 465 1.83 -4.82 -21.20
CA TYR A 465 0.91 -4.06 -22.06
C TYR A 465 1.36 -2.60 -22.23
N GLN A 466 1.64 -1.91 -21.12
CA GLN A 466 2.06 -0.51 -21.11
C GLN A 466 3.56 -0.30 -21.37
N SER A 467 4.40 -1.22 -20.88
CA SER A 467 5.86 -1.10 -20.95
C SER A 467 6.43 -1.48 -22.31
N ASN A 468 5.75 -2.36 -23.05
CA ASN A 468 6.23 -2.88 -24.33
C ASN A 468 5.10 -3.01 -25.36
N PRO A 469 4.60 -1.87 -25.90
CA PRO A 469 3.52 -1.87 -26.89
C PRO A 469 3.86 -2.68 -28.15
N GLY A 470 5.14 -2.68 -28.57
CA GLY A 470 5.61 -3.46 -29.72
C GLY A 470 5.45 -4.97 -29.52
N LEU A 471 5.87 -5.48 -28.35
CA LEU A 471 5.69 -6.90 -28.02
C LEU A 471 4.22 -7.24 -27.80
N THR A 472 3.47 -6.35 -27.16
CA THR A 472 2.04 -6.52 -26.94
C THR A 472 1.30 -6.66 -28.27
N LYS A 473 1.62 -5.82 -29.26
CA LYS A 473 1.04 -5.93 -30.60
C LYS A 473 1.37 -7.27 -31.25
N LEU A 474 2.63 -7.70 -31.21
CA LEU A 474 3.04 -8.99 -31.76
C LEU A 474 2.29 -10.17 -31.10
N LEU A 475 2.14 -10.15 -29.78
CA LEU A 475 1.34 -11.13 -29.06
C LEU A 475 -0.14 -11.07 -29.47
N HIS A 476 -0.72 -9.89 -29.57
CA HIS A 476 -2.10 -9.72 -29.99
C HIS A 476 -2.34 -10.26 -31.40
N ASP A 477 -1.45 -9.96 -32.35
CA ASP A 477 -1.55 -10.39 -33.75
C ASP A 477 -1.39 -11.92 -33.91
N THR A 478 -0.76 -12.60 -32.95
CA THR A 478 -0.50 -14.05 -33.01
C THR A 478 -1.47 -14.88 -32.18
N ILE A 479 -1.75 -14.48 -30.94
CA ILE A 479 -2.54 -15.25 -29.97
C ILE A 479 -3.83 -14.54 -29.52
N GLY A 480 -4.12 -13.35 -30.04
CA GLY A 480 -5.26 -12.52 -29.66
C GLY A 480 -5.06 -11.76 -28.34
N GLY A 481 -6.06 -10.98 -27.93
CA GLY A 481 -5.99 -10.10 -26.75
C GLY A 481 -6.31 -10.74 -25.40
N GLY A 482 -6.65 -12.04 -25.34
CA GLY A 482 -7.07 -12.70 -24.09
C GLY A 482 -6.04 -12.62 -22.95
N PHE A 483 -4.75 -12.57 -23.29
CA PHE A 483 -3.66 -12.46 -22.32
C PHE A 483 -3.69 -11.15 -21.49
N LEU A 484 -4.37 -10.11 -21.98
CA LEU A 484 -4.54 -8.83 -21.26
C LEU A 484 -5.46 -8.94 -20.03
N LYS A 485 -6.19 -10.05 -19.89
CA LYS A 485 -6.97 -10.38 -18.68
C LYS A 485 -6.55 -11.72 -18.06
N ASN A 486 -6.07 -12.67 -18.87
CA ASN A 486 -5.63 -13.97 -18.42
C ASN A 486 -4.22 -14.31 -18.91
N ALA A 487 -3.20 -14.10 -18.07
CA ALA A 487 -1.80 -14.35 -18.45
C ALA A 487 -1.50 -15.80 -18.87
N ALA A 488 -2.31 -16.78 -18.46
CA ALA A 488 -2.15 -18.17 -18.90
C ALA A 488 -2.25 -18.32 -20.44
N GLU A 489 -2.95 -17.41 -21.11
CA GLU A 489 -3.05 -17.43 -22.57
C GLU A 489 -1.73 -17.15 -23.29
N LEU A 490 -0.72 -16.60 -22.61
CA LEU A 490 0.63 -16.44 -23.17
C LEU A 490 1.26 -17.78 -23.57
N GLU A 491 0.82 -18.90 -22.97
CA GLU A 491 1.30 -20.23 -23.34
C GLU A 491 1.03 -20.57 -24.81
N LYS A 492 -0.06 -20.04 -25.39
CA LYS A 492 -0.38 -20.20 -26.83
C LYS A 492 0.73 -19.70 -27.74
N PHE A 493 1.55 -18.75 -27.28
CA PHE A 493 2.63 -18.19 -28.09
C PHE A 493 3.76 -19.21 -28.35
N ARG A 494 3.82 -20.30 -27.57
CA ARG A 494 4.75 -21.42 -27.80
C ARG A 494 4.56 -22.07 -29.17
N ALA A 495 3.37 -22.00 -29.76
CA ALA A 495 3.12 -22.50 -31.11
C ALA A 495 4.00 -21.84 -32.19
N PHE A 496 4.54 -20.65 -31.91
CA PHE A 496 5.37 -19.86 -32.83
C PHE A 496 6.87 -19.90 -32.48
N GLN A 497 7.31 -20.81 -31.59
CA GLN A 497 8.70 -20.85 -31.12
C GLN A 497 9.73 -21.06 -32.25
N ASP A 498 9.33 -21.73 -33.34
CA ASP A 498 10.16 -22.06 -34.51
C ASP A 498 9.71 -21.31 -35.79
N ASP A 499 8.77 -20.36 -35.67
CA ASP A 499 8.25 -19.58 -36.79
C ASP A 499 9.22 -18.43 -37.12
N ALA A 500 9.87 -18.51 -38.30
CA ALA A 500 10.90 -17.56 -38.70
C ALA A 500 10.40 -16.11 -38.80
N ASP A 501 9.18 -15.89 -39.28
CA ASP A 501 8.59 -14.55 -39.45
C ASP A 501 8.28 -13.93 -38.09
N VAL A 502 7.77 -14.72 -37.15
CA VAL A 502 7.50 -14.27 -35.77
C VAL A 502 8.80 -13.98 -35.03
N LEU A 503 9.83 -14.82 -35.18
CA LEU A 503 11.15 -14.61 -34.58
C LEU A 503 11.81 -13.33 -35.12
N GLU A 504 11.73 -13.06 -36.42
CA GLU A 504 12.23 -11.81 -37.01
C GLU A 504 11.53 -10.58 -36.42
N LYS A 505 10.19 -10.61 -36.34
CA LYS A 505 9.39 -9.53 -35.72
C LYS A 505 9.74 -9.34 -34.24
N LEU A 506 9.93 -10.42 -33.49
CA LEU A 506 10.32 -10.37 -32.09
C LEU A 506 11.70 -9.72 -31.91
N MET A 507 12.67 -10.06 -32.77
CA MET A 507 14.00 -9.45 -32.79
C MET A 507 13.93 -7.96 -33.14
N ALA A 508 13.11 -7.58 -34.11
CA ALA A 508 12.88 -6.18 -34.47
C ALA A 508 12.31 -5.37 -33.30
N VAL A 509 11.32 -5.91 -32.58
CA VAL A 509 10.76 -5.30 -31.35
C VAL A 509 11.85 -5.10 -30.30
N LYS A 510 12.66 -6.13 -30.02
CA LYS A 510 13.76 -6.03 -29.04
C LYS A 510 14.78 -4.97 -29.46
N ARG A 511 15.17 -4.94 -30.74
CA ARG A 511 16.14 -3.96 -31.27
C ARG A 511 15.61 -2.53 -31.18
N ALA A 512 14.33 -2.31 -31.45
CA ALA A 512 13.68 -1.00 -31.30
C ALA A 512 13.71 -0.52 -29.84
N ASN A 513 13.35 -1.39 -28.88
CA ASN A 513 13.38 -1.06 -27.46
C ASN A 513 14.81 -0.74 -26.97
N LYS A 514 15.83 -1.47 -27.46
CA LYS A 514 17.24 -1.19 -27.14
C LYS A 514 17.69 0.16 -27.69
N SER A 515 17.29 0.50 -28.92
CA SER A 515 17.57 1.82 -29.50
C SER A 515 16.98 2.94 -28.66
N GLU A 516 15.73 2.78 -28.21
CA GLU A 516 15.05 3.80 -27.43
C GLU A 516 15.68 3.97 -26.04
N PHE A 517 16.02 2.86 -25.38
CA PHE A 517 16.76 2.91 -24.12
C PHE A 517 18.14 3.55 -24.29
N ALA A 518 18.87 3.26 -25.36
CA ALA A 518 20.16 3.89 -25.64
C ALA A 518 20.03 5.42 -25.83
N LYS A 519 18.96 5.89 -26.48
CA LYS A 519 18.66 7.34 -26.57
C LYS A 519 18.38 7.94 -25.20
N TYR A 520 17.59 7.26 -24.38
CA TYR A 520 17.28 7.69 -23.01
C TYR A 520 18.56 7.81 -22.16
N VAL A 521 19.42 6.79 -22.17
CA VAL A 521 20.69 6.78 -21.42
C VAL A 521 21.61 7.91 -21.90
N LYS A 522 21.73 8.11 -23.22
CA LYS A 522 22.50 9.23 -23.79
C LYS A 522 21.95 10.58 -23.33
N ALA A 523 20.64 10.76 -23.31
CA ALA A 523 20.02 12.01 -22.88
C ALA A 523 20.18 12.28 -21.38
N LYS A 524 20.19 11.25 -20.53
CA LYS A 524 20.27 11.39 -19.07
C LYS A 524 21.68 11.40 -18.50
N SER A 525 22.62 10.69 -19.12
CA SER A 525 23.98 10.49 -18.60
C SER A 525 25.09 10.87 -19.56
N GLY A 526 24.76 11.19 -20.82
CA GLY A 526 25.75 11.41 -21.89
C GLY A 526 26.36 10.13 -22.46
N ILE A 527 26.17 8.97 -21.82
CA ILE A 527 26.74 7.69 -22.23
C ILE A 527 26.06 7.19 -23.51
N VAL A 528 26.86 6.88 -24.53
CA VAL A 528 26.38 6.31 -25.79
C VAL A 528 26.49 4.79 -25.72
N LEU A 529 25.35 4.10 -25.68
CA LEU A 529 25.28 2.65 -25.73
C LEU A 529 25.18 2.15 -27.17
N ASN A 530 25.88 1.06 -27.49
CA ASN A 530 25.74 0.35 -28.76
C ASN A 530 24.50 -0.57 -28.71
N PRO A 531 23.40 -0.29 -29.44
CA PRO A 531 22.21 -1.12 -29.37
C PRO A 531 22.36 -2.51 -30.01
N ASP A 532 23.48 -2.80 -30.67
CA ASP A 532 23.80 -4.12 -31.22
C ASP A 532 24.56 -5.03 -30.23
N SER A 533 25.08 -4.48 -29.12
CA SER A 533 25.72 -5.28 -28.05
C SER A 533 24.71 -6.01 -27.18
N VAL A 534 25.13 -6.99 -26.38
CA VAL A 534 24.26 -7.54 -25.32
C VAL A 534 23.98 -6.44 -24.28
N PHE A 535 22.72 -6.33 -23.83
CA PHE A 535 22.33 -5.48 -22.70
C PHE A 535 22.19 -6.39 -21.48
N ASP A 536 23.24 -6.44 -20.66
CA ASP A 536 23.25 -7.14 -19.38
C ASP A 536 22.87 -6.17 -18.26
N VAL A 537 21.86 -6.52 -17.46
CA VAL A 537 21.18 -5.59 -16.56
C VAL A 537 20.92 -6.23 -15.21
N GLN A 538 21.51 -5.64 -14.16
CA GLN A 538 21.23 -5.96 -12.76
C GLN A 538 20.64 -4.73 -12.07
N VAL A 539 19.32 -4.74 -11.83
CA VAL A 539 18.60 -3.63 -11.17
C VAL A 539 17.81 -4.19 -9.99
N LYS A 540 18.29 -3.89 -8.78
CA LYS A 540 17.70 -4.24 -7.50
C LYS A 540 18.33 -3.37 -6.40
N ARG A 541 17.77 -3.40 -5.19
CA ARG A 541 18.42 -2.82 -4.01
C ARG A 541 19.82 -3.43 -3.87
N LEU A 542 20.83 -2.60 -3.62
CA LEU A 542 22.19 -3.05 -3.35
C LEU A 542 22.21 -3.76 -1.99
N HIS A 543 22.52 -5.05 -2.00
CA HIS A 543 22.65 -5.91 -0.83
C HIS A 543 23.64 -7.03 -1.14
#